data_AF-A0A7D6ZDW2-F1
#
_entry.id   AF-A0A7D6ZDW2-F1
#
_cell.length_a   1.000
_cell.length_b   1.000
_cell.length_c   1.000
_cell.angle_alpha   90.00
_cell.angle_beta   90.00
_cell.angle_gamma   90.00
#
_symmetry.space_group_name_H-M   'P 1'
#
loop_
_entity.id
_entity.type
_entity.pdbx_description
1 polymer ?
#
loop_
_entity_poly.entity_id
_entity_poly.type
_entity_poly.pdbx_seq_one_letter_code
_entity_poly.pdbx_strand_id
1 'polypeptide(L)'
;MQIARRFPTTVLAAAAAALTLFAPGAAHADPGPLYNSAQDNFTDGDEAAGLADLRALLAESPDDAQALSLQAIWSDYSGDLITREVALNRLSAVDPKLADGTRNVFHAIGSAVGTLPNPIPAIAGPQTGIAVCGYGLLPDGSMRPELVNRLQAAWLQAIASPLSPILVSGGNPQNGITEAAAMEGWLIGRGIPASRIVADHRAGSTVQNALFGSRLLREAGATSAIVVTSPNHIRRAVADFIVAGMPVVGATTSLEQLVSQLPPPARSGQRGIYLDATRTLLLPTER
;
A
#
# COMPACT_ATOMS: atom_id res chain seq x y z
N MET A 1 -29.93 -12.24 96.82
CA MET A 1 -29.68 -10.85 97.24
C MET A 1 -28.35 -10.42 96.62
N GLN A 2 -28.32 -9.25 95.96
CA GLN A 2 -27.15 -8.57 95.37
C GLN A 2 -26.53 -9.20 94.09
N ILE A 3 -25.98 -8.48 93.12
CA ILE A 3 -26.13 -7.12 92.53
C ILE A 3 -25.34 -7.24 91.20
N ALA A 4 -25.85 -6.62 90.15
CA ALA A 4 -25.27 -6.59 88.81
C ALA A 4 -23.85 -5.98 88.75
N ARG A 5 -23.01 -6.49 87.84
CA ARG A 5 -21.99 -5.69 87.13
C ARG A 5 -21.84 -6.18 85.68
N ARG A 6 -22.28 -5.33 84.74
CA ARG A 6 -22.01 -5.45 83.30
C ARG A 6 -20.56 -5.05 83.05
N PHE A 7 -19.84 -5.85 82.27
CA PHE A 7 -18.55 -5.48 81.69
C PHE A 7 -18.74 -5.19 80.20
N PRO A 8 -18.16 -4.11 79.63
CA PRO A 8 -18.24 -3.84 78.20
C PRO A 8 -17.21 -4.69 77.46
N THR A 9 -17.66 -5.42 76.43
CA THR A 9 -16.80 -6.08 75.45
C THR A 9 -16.26 -5.05 74.47
N THR A 10 -14.98 -4.73 74.59
CA THR A 10 -14.22 -3.93 73.62
C THR A 10 -13.90 -4.78 72.40
N VAL A 11 -14.41 -4.39 71.22
CA VAL A 11 -14.06 -5.01 69.94
C VAL A 11 -12.71 -4.44 69.49
N LEU A 12 -11.66 -5.26 69.47
CA LEU A 12 -10.40 -4.93 68.80
C LEU A 12 -10.54 -5.23 67.30
N ALA A 13 -10.68 -4.20 66.47
CA ALA A 13 -10.52 -4.32 65.03
C ALA A 13 -9.04 -4.26 64.68
N ALA A 14 -8.48 -5.37 64.20
CA ALA A 14 -7.12 -5.40 63.65
C ALA A 14 -7.12 -4.79 62.23
N ALA A 15 -6.55 -3.59 62.09
CA ALA A 15 -6.30 -2.99 60.78
C ALA A 15 -4.99 -3.55 60.21
N ALA A 16 -5.08 -4.44 59.22
CA ALA A 16 -3.94 -4.87 58.42
C ALA A 16 -3.62 -3.78 57.38
N ALA A 17 -2.52 -3.06 57.58
CA ALA A 17 -1.99 -2.14 56.57
C ALA A 17 -1.29 -2.95 55.48
N ALA A 18 -1.95 -3.12 54.33
CA ALA A 18 -1.31 -3.63 53.13
C ALA A 18 -0.46 -2.50 52.51
N LEU A 19 0.87 -2.59 52.65
CA LEU A 19 1.78 -1.81 51.81
C LEU A 19 1.73 -2.37 50.39
N THR A 20 0.93 -1.76 49.52
CA THR A 20 1.09 -1.91 48.07
C THR A 20 2.33 -1.15 47.64
N LEU A 21 3.43 -1.87 47.44
CA LEU A 21 4.59 -1.36 46.71
C LEU A 21 4.16 -1.16 45.25
N PHE A 22 3.84 0.08 44.87
CA PHE A 22 3.85 0.47 43.46
C PHE A 22 5.31 0.44 43.01
N ALA A 23 5.70 -0.61 42.29
CA ALA A 23 6.86 -0.52 41.43
C ALA A 23 6.59 0.62 40.43
N PRO A 24 7.54 1.55 40.19
CA PRO A 24 7.40 2.47 39.08
C PRO A 24 7.31 1.59 37.82
N GLY A 25 6.18 1.64 37.12
CA GLY A 25 6.10 1.06 35.79
C GLY A 25 7.25 1.64 34.99
N ALA A 26 8.11 0.77 34.45
CA ALA A 26 9.13 1.21 33.52
C ALA A 26 8.39 2.03 32.46
N ALA A 27 8.76 3.30 32.30
CA ALA A 27 8.30 4.07 31.18
C ALA A 27 8.79 3.30 29.95
N HIS A 28 7.86 2.61 29.26
CA HIS A 28 8.18 2.04 27.95
C HIS A 28 8.65 3.23 27.11
N ALA A 29 9.85 3.13 26.54
CA ALA A 29 10.30 4.16 25.64
C ALA A 29 9.28 4.26 24.50
N ASP A 30 9.02 5.48 24.06
CA ASP A 30 8.14 5.71 22.92
C ASP A 30 8.70 4.92 21.71
N PRO A 31 7.95 3.98 21.12
CA PRO A 31 8.42 3.23 19.95
C PRO A 31 8.48 4.10 18.69
N GLY A 32 7.90 5.31 18.70
CA GLY A 32 7.82 6.22 17.55
C GLY A 32 9.18 6.56 16.92
N PRO A 33 10.18 7.06 17.68
CA PRO A 33 11.49 7.42 17.13
C PRO A 33 12.20 6.29 16.38
N LEU A 34 12.21 5.07 16.92
CA LEU A 34 12.83 3.91 16.25
C LEU A 34 12.05 3.48 15.00
N TYR A 35 10.72 3.56 15.05
CA TYR A 35 9.88 3.27 13.88
C TYR A 35 10.12 4.28 12.75
N ASN A 36 10.22 5.57 13.08
CA ASN A 36 10.46 6.64 12.13
C ASN A 36 11.87 6.53 11.53
N SER A 37 12.89 6.34 12.37
CA SER A 37 14.27 6.09 11.94
C SER A 37 14.38 4.89 11.00
N ALA A 38 13.67 3.79 11.30
CA ALA A 38 13.66 2.63 10.43
C ALA A 38 13.13 2.95 9.02
N GLN A 39 12.06 3.73 8.92
CA GLN A 39 11.47 4.10 7.63
C GLN A 39 12.30 5.11 6.84
N ASP A 40 12.97 6.03 7.51
CA ASP A 40 13.94 6.92 6.89
C ASP A 40 15.08 6.10 6.30
N ASN A 41 15.66 5.18 7.07
CA ASN A 41 16.71 4.27 6.61
C ASN A 41 16.27 3.44 5.38
N PHE A 42 15.05 2.90 5.37
CA PHE A 42 14.53 2.18 4.20
C PHE A 42 14.32 3.07 2.97
N THR A 43 13.93 4.33 3.19
CA THR A 43 13.79 5.32 2.10
C THR A 43 15.15 5.68 1.50
N ASP A 44 16.16 5.83 2.36
CA ASP A 44 17.53 6.17 1.97
C ASP A 44 18.30 4.96 1.39
N GLY A 45 17.79 3.74 1.62
CA GLY A 45 18.39 2.51 1.11
C GLY A 45 19.44 1.89 2.02
N ASP A 46 19.37 2.17 3.33
CA ASP A 46 20.13 1.48 4.37
C ASP A 46 19.22 0.45 5.06
N GLU A 47 18.95 -0.66 4.37
CA GLU A 47 18.05 -1.68 4.90
C GLU A 47 18.62 -2.38 6.15
N ALA A 48 19.94 -2.39 6.31
CA ALA A 48 20.61 -2.94 7.47
C ALA A 48 20.35 -2.09 8.73
N ALA A 49 20.50 -0.77 8.63
CA ALA A 49 20.17 0.15 9.72
C ALA A 49 18.67 0.11 10.04
N GLY A 50 17.80 0.13 9.02
CA GLY A 50 16.36 0.06 9.24
C GLY A 50 15.90 -1.22 9.94
N LEU A 51 16.46 -2.38 9.56
CA LEU A 51 16.18 -3.65 10.25
C LEU A 51 16.78 -3.70 11.67
N ALA A 52 17.89 -3.01 11.93
CA ALA A 52 18.46 -2.88 13.27
C ALA A 52 17.55 -2.05 14.19
N ASP A 53 17.02 -0.93 13.70
CA ASP A 53 16.07 -0.08 14.42
C ASP A 53 14.78 -0.84 14.78
N LEU A 54 14.21 -1.59 13.81
CA LEU A 54 13.05 -2.44 14.08
C LEU A 54 13.34 -3.54 15.10
N ARG A 55 14.56 -4.10 15.10
CA ARG A 55 14.95 -5.10 16.09
C ARG A 55 15.03 -4.50 17.49
N ALA A 56 15.59 -3.28 17.62
CA ALA A 56 15.63 -2.56 18.88
C ALA A 56 14.20 -2.25 19.37
N LEU A 57 13.34 -1.74 18.49
CA LEU A 57 11.93 -1.47 18.80
C LEU A 57 11.23 -2.74 19.31
N LEU A 58 11.35 -3.85 18.58
CA LEU A 58 10.68 -5.11 18.92
C LEU A 58 11.26 -5.82 20.14
N ALA A 59 12.43 -5.40 20.64
CA ALA A 59 12.96 -5.87 21.93
C ALA A 59 12.22 -5.21 23.11
N GLU A 60 11.77 -3.96 22.94
CA GLU A 60 11.03 -3.21 23.95
C GLU A 60 9.51 -3.37 23.81
N SER A 61 9.02 -3.47 22.57
CA SER A 61 7.60 -3.65 22.23
C SER A 61 7.41 -4.88 21.33
N PRO A 62 7.45 -6.11 21.89
CA PRO A 62 7.44 -7.34 21.10
C PRO A 62 6.17 -7.58 20.27
N ASP A 63 5.05 -6.97 20.66
CA ASP A 63 3.76 -7.15 20.01
C ASP A 63 3.39 -5.95 19.10
N ASP A 64 4.38 -5.14 18.71
CA ASP A 64 4.14 -4.06 17.76
C ASP A 64 3.86 -4.60 16.35
N ALA A 65 2.59 -4.65 15.98
CA ALA A 65 2.13 -5.24 14.72
C ALA A 65 2.70 -4.53 13.47
N GLN A 66 2.81 -3.20 13.47
CA GLN A 66 3.29 -2.49 12.28
C GLN A 66 4.82 -2.65 12.13
N ALA A 67 5.56 -2.65 13.24
CA ALA A 67 7.00 -2.93 13.22
C ALA A 67 7.28 -4.38 12.77
N LEU A 68 6.49 -5.36 13.22
CA LEU A 68 6.56 -6.74 12.74
C LEU A 68 6.27 -6.84 11.23
N SER A 69 5.26 -6.12 10.74
CA SER A 69 4.96 -6.07 9.30
C SER A 69 6.09 -5.44 8.48
N LEU A 70 6.67 -4.32 8.94
CA LEU A 70 7.82 -3.70 8.27
C LEU A 70 9.04 -4.62 8.29
N GLN A 71 9.31 -5.28 9.43
CA GLN A 71 10.43 -6.21 9.55
C GLN A 71 10.27 -7.36 8.54
N ALA A 72 9.07 -7.94 8.45
CA ALA A 72 8.80 -8.99 7.47
C ALA A 72 9.04 -8.52 6.02
N ILE A 73 8.52 -7.34 5.66
CA ILE A 73 8.63 -6.79 4.29
C ILE A 73 10.09 -6.50 3.92
N TRP A 74 10.83 -5.83 4.79
CA TRP A 74 12.21 -5.43 4.51
C TRP A 74 13.21 -6.57 4.68
N SER A 75 12.94 -7.55 5.55
CA SER A 75 13.72 -8.79 5.59
C SER A 75 13.54 -9.61 4.31
N ASP A 76 12.33 -9.63 3.72
CA ASP A 76 12.18 -10.20 2.37
C ASP A 76 13.09 -9.46 1.40
N TYR A 77 12.99 -8.13 1.31
CA TYR A 77 13.81 -7.30 0.43
C TYR A 77 15.31 -7.62 0.53
N SER A 78 15.85 -7.70 1.76
CA SER A 78 17.26 -8.01 2.02
C SER A 78 17.64 -9.49 1.84
N GLY A 79 16.67 -10.38 1.60
CA GLY A 79 16.89 -11.82 1.42
C GLY A 79 17.00 -12.62 2.73
N ASP A 80 16.69 -12.00 3.87
CA ASP A 80 16.66 -12.66 5.18
C ASP A 80 15.30 -13.34 5.41
N LEU A 81 15.13 -14.51 4.79
CA LEU A 81 13.88 -15.27 4.84
C LEU A 81 13.57 -15.82 6.23
N ILE A 82 14.57 -16.01 7.09
CA ILE A 82 14.37 -16.50 8.46
C ILE A 82 13.72 -15.40 9.28
N THR A 83 14.31 -14.20 9.29
CA THR A 83 13.73 -13.06 10.03
C THR A 83 12.35 -12.70 9.48
N ARG A 84 12.15 -12.76 8.16
CA ARG A 84 10.84 -12.57 7.53
C ARG A 84 9.79 -13.50 8.13
N GLU A 85 10.04 -14.81 8.15
CA GLU A 85 9.02 -15.77 8.61
C GLU A 85 8.81 -15.75 10.13
N VAL A 86 9.86 -15.46 10.91
CA VAL A 86 9.71 -15.23 12.35
C VAL A 86 8.81 -14.02 12.61
N ALA A 87 9.02 -12.91 11.91
CA ALA A 87 8.20 -11.71 12.03
C ALA A 87 6.74 -11.96 11.61
N LEU A 88 6.50 -12.67 10.51
CA LEU A 88 5.14 -13.02 10.05
C LEU A 88 4.39 -13.94 11.01
N ASN A 89 5.07 -14.93 11.58
CA ASN A 89 4.45 -15.83 12.55
C ASN A 89 4.03 -15.08 13.82
N ARG A 90 4.89 -14.16 14.30
CA ARG A 90 4.55 -13.27 15.42
C ARG A 90 3.40 -12.33 15.06
N LEU A 91 3.48 -11.68 13.89
CA LEU A 91 2.44 -10.79 13.40
C LEU A 91 1.07 -11.50 13.31
N SER A 92 1.06 -12.75 12.85
CA SER A 92 -0.18 -13.54 12.74
C SER A 92 -0.85 -13.81 14.09
N ALA A 93 -0.07 -13.86 15.18
CA ALA A 93 -0.62 -14.01 16.53
C ALA A 93 -1.16 -12.69 17.09
N VAL A 94 -0.58 -11.55 16.69
CA VAL A 94 -0.94 -10.21 17.18
C VAL A 94 -2.07 -9.57 16.36
N ASP A 95 -1.92 -9.55 15.03
CA ASP A 95 -2.86 -8.97 14.08
C ASP A 95 -2.92 -9.85 12.80
N PRO A 96 -3.83 -10.85 12.76
CA PRO A 96 -3.99 -11.74 11.61
C PRO A 96 -4.34 -11.00 10.32
N LYS A 97 -5.09 -9.88 10.41
CA LYS A 97 -5.52 -9.12 9.24
C LYS A 97 -4.33 -8.39 8.63
N LEU A 98 -3.49 -7.76 9.45
CA LEU A 98 -2.26 -7.15 8.97
C LEU A 98 -1.32 -8.22 8.42
N ALA A 99 -1.20 -9.39 9.07
CA ALA A 99 -0.40 -10.50 8.55
C ALA A 99 -0.82 -10.94 7.14
N ASP A 100 -2.13 -11.06 6.88
CA ASP A 100 -2.65 -11.40 5.56
C ASP A 100 -2.38 -10.29 4.53
N GLY A 101 -2.49 -9.03 4.94
CA GLY A 101 -2.05 -7.89 4.13
C GLY A 101 -0.56 -7.94 3.78
N THR A 102 0.30 -8.24 4.76
CA THR A 102 1.75 -8.42 4.57
C THR A 102 2.05 -9.60 3.63
N ARG A 103 1.32 -10.72 3.74
CA ARG A 103 1.45 -11.84 2.78
C ARG A 103 1.04 -11.42 1.37
N ASN A 104 -0.03 -10.64 1.24
CA ASN A 104 -0.46 -10.10 -0.04
C ASN A 104 0.59 -9.16 -0.66
N VAL A 105 1.37 -8.44 0.15
CA VAL A 105 2.52 -7.65 -0.33
C VAL A 105 3.55 -8.54 -1.05
N PHE A 106 3.94 -9.69 -0.48
CA PHE A 106 4.89 -10.58 -1.16
C PHE A 106 4.32 -11.14 -2.47
N HIS A 107 3.04 -11.52 -2.47
CA HIS A 107 2.35 -11.96 -3.68
C HIS A 107 2.30 -10.85 -4.74
N ALA A 108 1.98 -9.62 -4.35
CA ALA A 108 1.93 -8.45 -5.23
C ALA A 108 3.30 -8.16 -5.85
N ILE A 109 4.37 -8.20 -5.05
CA ILE A 109 5.74 -7.97 -5.51
C ILE A 109 6.18 -9.07 -6.48
N GLY A 110 5.93 -10.35 -6.15
CA GLY A 110 6.23 -11.46 -7.05
C GLY A 110 5.52 -11.32 -8.41
N SER A 111 4.22 -11.01 -8.38
CA SER A 111 3.41 -10.74 -9.58
C SER A 111 3.93 -9.53 -10.37
N ALA A 112 4.30 -8.44 -9.70
CA ALA A 112 4.83 -7.24 -10.31
C ALA A 112 6.20 -7.44 -10.96
N VAL A 113 7.11 -8.19 -10.32
CA VAL A 113 8.42 -8.52 -10.88
C VAL A 113 8.28 -9.47 -12.07
N GLY A 114 7.32 -10.39 -12.03
CA GLY A 114 7.03 -11.33 -13.11
C GLY A 114 6.19 -10.76 -14.26
N THR A 115 5.54 -9.60 -14.07
CA THR A 115 4.75 -8.95 -15.11
C THR A 115 5.62 -8.71 -16.36
N LEU A 116 5.11 -8.84 -17.58
CA LEU A 116 5.86 -8.39 -18.75
C LEU A 116 5.18 -7.14 -19.29
N PRO A 117 5.88 -6.02 -19.49
CA PRO A 117 5.30 -4.88 -20.19
C PRO A 117 4.84 -5.37 -21.56
N ASN A 118 3.53 -5.33 -21.81
CA ASN A 118 2.92 -5.87 -23.02
C ASN A 118 2.12 -4.77 -23.74
N PRO A 119 2.45 -4.40 -24.99
CA PRO A 119 1.66 -3.42 -25.73
C PRO A 119 0.38 -4.02 -26.35
N ILE A 120 0.21 -5.34 -26.29
CA ILE A 120 -0.93 -6.04 -26.88
C ILE A 120 -2.10 -5.99 -25.89
N PRO A 121 -3.29 -5.52 -26.31
CA PRO A 121 -4.46 -5.51 -25.45
C PRO A 121 -4.97 -6.92 -25.16
N ALA A 122 -5.52 -7.13 -23.97
CA ALA A 122 -6.19 -8.37 -23.59
C ALA A 122 -7.71 -8.27 -23.83
N ILE A 123 -8.36 -9.40 -24.07
CA ILE A 123 -9.83 -9.45 -24.10
C ILE A 123 -10.33 -9.64 -22.68
N ALA A 124 -11.23 -8.77 -22.24
CA ALA A 124 -11.81 -8.80 -20.92
C ALA A 124 -13.30 -8.42 -20.91
N GLY A 125 -14.01 -8.87 -19.88
CA GLY A 125 -15.43 -8.64 -19.68
C GLY A 125 -15.73 -7.40 -18.81
N PRO A 126 -17.03 -7.11 -18.58
CA PRO A 126 -17.48 -5.94 -17.80
C PRO A 126 -17.01 -5.94 -16.34
N GLN A 127 -16.65 -7.10 -15.78
CA GLN A 127 -16.12 -7.22 -14.41
C GLN A 127 -14.61 -6.92 -14.32
N THR A 128 -13.96 -6.59 -15.43
CA THR A 128 -12.55 -6.19 -15.45
C THR A 128 -12.45 -4.73 -15.86
N GLY A 129 -11.94 -3.88 -14.98
CA GLY A 129 -11.69 -2.47 -15.27
C GLY A 129 -10.39 -2.25 -16.04
N ILE A 130 -10.32 -1.14 -16.77
CA ILE A 130 -9.09 -0.65 -17.41
C ILE A 130 -8.58 0.52 -16.58
N ALA A 131 -7.48 0.34 -15.85
CA ALA A 131 -6.94 1.32 -14.91
C ALA A 131 -5.80 2.11 -15.53
N VAL A 132 -6.04 3.36 -15.93
CA VAL A 132 -5.05 4.22 -16.59
C VAL A 132 -4.41 5.18 -15.58
N CYS A 133 -3.10 5.06 -15.39
CA CYS A 133 -2.34 5.93 -14.47
C CYS A 133 -1.80 7.17 -15.19
N GLY A 134 -1.92 8.35 -14.55
CA GLY A 134 -1.33 9.62 -14.98
C GLY A 134 0.21 9.63 -15.02
N TYR A 135 0.78 10.61 -15.72
CA TYR A 135 2.22 10.81 -15.96
C TYR A 135 2.72 12.24 -15.70
N GLY A 136 1.81 13.21 -15.74
CA GLY A 136 2.01 14.64 -15.55
C GLY A 136 1.54 15.44 -16.76
N LEU A 137 1.03 16.63 -16.50
CA LEU A 137 0.77 17.66 -17.52
C LEU A 137 1.99 18.60 -17.66
N LEU A 138 2.00 19.36 -18.75
CA LEU A 138 2.86 20.53 -18.93
C LEU A 138 2.24 21.75 -18.20
N PRO A 139 3.03 22.81 -17.89
CA PRO A 139 2.52 23.97 -17.16
C PRO A 139 1.32 24.68 -17.81
N ASP A 140 1.17 24.56 -19.13
CA ASP A 140 0.04 25.11 -19.89
C ASP A 140 -1.23 24.25 -19.83
N GLY A 141 -1.18 23.10 -19.16
CA GLY A 141 -2.29 22.14 -19.04
C GLY A 141 -2.32 21.09 -20.15
N SER A 142 -1.41 21.15 -21.13
CA SER A 142 -1.32 20.14 -22.19
C SER A 142 -0.74 18.81 -21.68
N MET A 143 -1.16 17.71 -22.29
CA MET A 143 -0.66 16.38 -21.92
C MET A 143 0.76 16.15 -22.45
N ARG A 144 1.62 15.57 -21.62
CA ARG A 144 2.96 15.13 -22.06
C ARG A 144 2.84 14.01 -23.10
N PRO A 145 3.81 13.86 -24.01
CA PRO A 145 3.80 12.81 -25.04
C PRO A 145 3.55 11.41 -24.47
N GLU A 146 4.21 11.05 -23.36
CA GLU A 146 4.03 9.73 -22.76
C GLU A 146 2.64 9.54 -22.13
N LEU A 147 1.98 10.61 -21.63
CA LEU A 147 0.59 10.51 -21.19
C LEU A 147 -0.33 10.18 -22.37
N VAL A 148 -0.06 10.76 -23.54
CA VAL A 148 -0.78 10.43 -24.78
C VAL A 148 -0.52 8.99 -25.21
N ASN A 149 0.71 8.49 -25.10
CA ASN A 149 1.04 7.09 -25.42
C ASN A 149 0.29 6.11 -24.50
N ARG A 150 0.21 6.40 -23.20
CA ARG A 150 -0.60 5.61 -22.25
C ARG A 150 -2.07 5.59 -22.64
N LEU A 151 -2.62 6.73 -23.06
CA LEU A 151 -4.00 6.83 -23.52
C LEU A 151 -4.25 6.09 -24.83
N GLN A 152 -3.28 6.06 -25.75
CA GLN A 152 -3.38 5.23 -26.95
C GLN A 152 -3.44 3.74 -26.59
N ALA A 153 -2.61 3.27 -25.65
CA ALA A 153 -2.67 1.90 -25.15
C ALA A 153 -4.03 1.62 -24.47
N ALA A 154 -4.53 2.55 -23.64
CA ALA A 154 -5.83 2.44 -23.01
C ALA A 154 -6.99 2.39 -24.01
N TRP A 155 -6.91 3.19 -25.08
CA TRP A 155 -7.92 3.21 -26.14
C TRP A 155 -7.95 1.89 -26.93
N LEU A 156 -6.78 1.34 -27.28
CA LEU A 156 -6.70 0.00 -27.88
C LEU A 156 -7.28 -1.08 -26.96
N GLN A 157 -6.96 -1.02 -25.67
CA GLN A 157 -7.51 -1.91 -24.65
C GLN A 157 -9.04 -1.76 -24.51
N ALA A 158 -9.56 -0.53 -24.58
CA ALA A 158 -10.98 -0.23 -24.50
C ALA A 158 -11.77 -0.70 -25.72
N ILE A 159 -11.14 -0.75 -26.90
CA ILE A 159 -11.70 -1.35 -28.12
C ILE A 159 -11.76 -2.87 -27.99
N ALA A 160 -10.68 -3.50 -27.49
CA ALA A 160 -10.63 -4.95 -27.30
C ALA A 160 -11.61 -5.43 -26.20
N SER A 161 -11.93 -4.56 -25.24
CA SER A 161 -12.84 -4.85 -24.11
C SER A 161 -13.93 -3.77 -24.01
N PRO A 162 -14.94 -3.79 -24.89
CA PRO A 162 -15.90 -2.69 -25.05
C PRO A 162 -16.89 -2.53 -23.88
N LEU A 163 -16.97 -3.50 -22.97
CA LEU A 163 -17.87 -3.48 -21.82
C LEU A 163 -17.17 -3.14 -20.49
N SER A 164 -15.83 -3.08 -20.48
CA SER A 164 -15.06 -2.77 -19.27
C SER A 164 -15.24 -1.31 -18.86
N PRO A 165 -15.40 -1.00 -17.55
CA PRO A 165 -15.25 0.38 -17.07
C PRO A 165 -13.79 0.83 -17.22
N ILE A 166 -13.58 2.11 -17.46
CA ILE A 166 -12.26 2.71 -17.65
C ILE A 166 -12.05 3.71 -16.52
N LEU A 167 -11.07 3.46 -15.66
CA LEU A 167 -10.59 4.41 -14.69
C LEU A 167 -9.47 5.24 -15.31
N VAL A 168 -9.55 6.57 -15.20
CA VAL A 168 -8.42 7.48 -15.46
C VAL A 168 -8.06 8.20 -14.15
N SER A 169 -6.82 8.03 -13.68
CA SER A 169 -6.40 8.53 -12.36
C SER A 169 -5.22 9.51 -12.45
N GLY A 170 -5.40 10.71 -11.89
CA GLY A 170 -4.36 11.72 -11.79
C GLY A 170 -4.92 13.10 -11.41
N GLY A 171 -4.60 13.55 -10.21
CA GLY A 171 -5.20 14.70 -9.53
C GLY A 171 -4.33 15.94 -9.47
N ASN A 172 -3.10 15.91 -9.98
CA ASN A 172 -2.19 17.08 -9.94
C ASN A 172 -2.57 18.08 -11.06
N PRO A 173 -3.19 19.23 -10.74
CA PRO A 173 -3.65 20.15 -11.77
C PRO A 173 -2.50 20.96 -12.36
N GLN A 174 -2.56 21.23 -13.66
CA GLN A 174 -1.77 22.25 -14.33
C GLN A 174 -2.72 23.15 -15.12
N ASN A 175 -2.54 24.46 -15.00
CA ASN A 175 -3.44 25.45 -15.61
C ASN A 175 -4.93 25.20 -15.32
N GLY A 176 -5.25 24.78 -14.08
CA GLY A 176 -6.62 24.47 -13.64
C GLY A 176 -7.19 23.14 -14.13
N ILE A 177 -6.43 22.32 -14.84
CA ILE A 177 -6.87 21.04 -15.40
C ILE A 177 -6.11 19.90 -14.73
N THR A 178 -6.82 18.92 -14.17
CA THR A 178 -6.21 17.66 -13.68
C THR A 178 -5.90 16.71 -14.83
N GLU A 179 -4.92 15.82 -14.65
CA GLU A 179 -4.63 14.75 -15.62
C GLU A 179 -5.86 13.89 -15.91
N ALA A 180 -6.64 13.52 -14.90
CA ALA A 180 -7.87 12.73 -15.06
C ALA A 180 -8.87 13.40 -16.00
N ALA A 181 -9.09 14.71 -15.86
CA ALA A 181 -9.95 15.48 -16.75
C ALA A 181 -9.43 15.51 -18.20
N ALA A 182 -8.11 15.69 -18.38
CA ALA A 182 -7.49 15.69 -19.71
C ALA A 182 -7.57 14.30 -20.38
N MET A 183 -7.33 13.24 -19.61
CA MET A 183 -7.43 11.84 -20.05
C MET A 183 -8.87 11.45 -20.43
N GLU A 184 -9.85 11.81 -19.60
CA GLU A 184 -11.28 11.59 -19.88
C GLU A 184 -11.69 12.28 -21.19
N GLY A 185 -11.40 13.57 -21.33
CA GLY A 185 -11.72 14.33 -22.54
C GLY A 185 -11.08 13.75 -23.79
N TRP A 186 -9.83 13.27 -23.69
CA TRP A 186 -9.13 12.64 -24.80
C TRP A 186 -9.79 11.33 -25.24
N LEU A 187 -10.19 10.47 -24.30
CA LEU A 187 -10.87 9.19 -24.61
C LEU A 187 -12.25 9.42 -25.21
N ILE A 188 -13.03 10.36 -24.66
CA ILE A 188 -14.34 10.75 -25.21
C ILE A 188 -14.19 11.27 -26.64
N GLY A 189 -13.22 12.15 -26.88
CA GLY A 189 -12.90 12.68 -28.22
C GLY A 189 -12.49 11.60 -29.22
N ARG A 190 -12.12 10.40 -28.75
CA ARG A 190 -11.76 9.23 -29.55
C ARG A 190 -12.87 8.17 -29.62
N GLY A 191 -14.10 8.54 -29.23
CA GLY A 191 -15.29 7.71 -29.41
C GLY A 191 -15.60 6.76 -28.25
N ILE A 192 -14.90 6.87 -27.11
CA ILE A 192 -15.28 6.13 -25.91
C ILE A 192 -16.49 6.82 -25.24
N PRO A 193 -17.59 6.11 -24.97
CA PRO A 193 -18.73 6.69 -24.26
C PRO A 193 -18.33 7.20 -22.86
N ALA A 194 -18.72 8.43 -22.53
CA ALA A 194 -18.44 9.03 -21.23
C ALA A 194 -18.94 8.17 -20.05
N SER A 195 -20.07 7.46 -20.22
CA SER A 195 -20.62 6.55 -19.22
C SER A 195 -19.73 5.34 -18.88
N ARG A 196 -18.69 5.07 -19.68
CA ARG A 196 -17.69 4.03 -19.36
C ARG A 196 -16.53 4.56 -18.53
N ILE A 197 -16.34 5.87 -18.45
CA ILE A 197 -15.15 6.47 -17.85
C ILE A 197 -15.48 6.90 -16.41
N VAL A 198 -14.57 6.58 -15.50
CA VAL A 198 -14.56 7.02 -14.12
C VAL A 198 -13.27 7.80 -13.91
N ALA A 199 -13.38 9.08 -13.60
CA ALA A 199 -12.23 9.96 -13.42
C ALA A 199 -11.89 10.15 -11.93
N ASP A 200 -10.64 9.87 -11.55
CA ASP A 200 -10.10 10.19 -10.24
C ASP A 200 -9.25 11.47 -10.28
N HIS A 201 -9.85 12.58 -9.83
CA HIS A 201 -9.21 13.90 -9.75
C HIS A 201 -8.40 14.13 -8.47
N ARG A 202 -8.22 13.12 -7.61
CA ARG A 202 -7.63 13.29 -6.28
C ARG A 202 -6.23 12.68 -6.16
N ALA A 203 -5.91 11.65 -6.92
CA ALA A 203 -4.66 10.91 -6.75
C ALA A 203 -3.43 11.72 -7.20
N GLY A 204 -2.53 12.05 -6.28
CA GLY A 204 -1.26 12.72 -6.53
C GLY A 204 -0.04 11.80 -6.60
N SER A 205 -0.21 10.48 -6.36
CA SER A 205 0.88 9.49 -6.33
C SER A 205 0.44 8.12 -6.87
N THR A 206 1.41 7.24 -7.14
CA THR A 206 1.13 5.86 -7.59
C THR A 206 0.30 5.07 -6.56
N VAL A 207 0.67 5.19 -5.28
CA VAL A 207 -0.08 4.61 -4.14
C VAL A 207 -1.54 5.10 -4.15
N GLN A 208 -1.76 6.40 -4.33
CA GLN A 208 -3.12 6.95 -4.35
C GLN A 208 -3.91 6.52 -5.60
N ASN A 209 -3.26 6.42 -6.76
CA ASN A 209 -3.90 5.89 -7.98
C ASN A 209 -4.45 4.47 -7.73
N ALA A 210 -3.69 3.62 -7.04
CA ALA A 210 -4.14 2.27 -6.71
C ALA A 210 -5.23 2.26 -5.63
N LEU A 211 -5.06 3.00 -4.53
CA LEU A 211 -6.03 3.02 -3.42
C LEU A 211 -7.39 3.59 -3.85
N PHE A 212 -7.39 4.77 -4.45
CA PHE A 212 -8.62 5.45 -4.88
C PHE A 212 -9.19 4.77 -6.13
N GLY A 213 -8.33 4.41 -7.08
CA GLY A 213 -8.71 3.72 -8.29
C GLY A 213 -9.34 2.36 -8.06
N SER A 214 -8.77 1.53 -7.18
CA SER A 214 -9.33 0.22 -6.84
C SER A 214 -10.72 0.34 -6.22
N ARG A 215 -10.95 1.37 -5.41
CA ARG A 215 -12.27 1.66 -4.84
C ARG A 215 -13.26 2.06 -5.94
N LEU A 216 -12.89 3.02 -6.80
CA LEU A 216 -13.75 3.51 -7.88
C LEU A 216 -14.09 2.41 -8.91
N LEU A 217 -13.13 1.54 -9.22
CA LEU A 217 -13.36 0.38 -10.08
C LEU A 217 -14.37 -0.60 -9.47
N ARG A 218 -14.29 -0.87 -8.16
CA ARG A 218 -15.28 -1.70 -7.46
C ARG A 218 -16.67 -1.07 -7.46
N GLU A 219 -16.74 0.25 -7.24
CA GLU A 219 -18.00 1.01 -7.34
C GLU A 219 -18.60 0.95 -8.77
N ALA A 220 -17.74 0.83 -9.79
CA ALA A 220 -18.14 0.61 -11.19
C ALA A 220 -18.41 -0.87 -11.55
N GLY A 221 -18.39 -1.79 -10.57
CA GLY A 221 -18.72 -3.21 -10.76
C GLY A 221 -17.55 -4.10 -11.19
N ALA A 222 -16.31 -3.57 -11.23
CA ALA A 222 -15.13 -4.37 -11.54
C ALA A 222 -14.62 -5.13 -10.31
N THR A 223 -14.25 -6.39 -10.53
CA THR A 223 -13.62 -7.29 -9.54
C THR A 223 -12.14 -7.56 -9.84
N SER A 224 -11.67 -7.12 -11.00
CA SER A 224 -10.27 -7.18 -11.42
C SER A 224 -9.92 -5.99 -12.32
N ALA A 225 -8.63 -5.78 -12.57
CA ALA A 225 -8.15 -4.70 -13.43
C ALA A 225 -7.12 -5.17 -14.46
N ILE A 226 -7.12 -4.50 -15.61
CA ILE A 226 -5.98 -4.38 -16.51
C ILE A 226 -5.35 -3.02 -16.24
N VAL A 227 -4.09 -3.01 -15.78
CA VAL A 227 -3.37 -1.76 -15.49
C VAL A 227 -2.73 -1.23 -16.78
N VAL A 228 -2.88 0.06 -17.04
CA VAL A 228 -2.34 0.76 -18.21
C VAL A 228 -1.44 1.90 -17.77
N THR A 229 -0.15 1.80 -18.09
CA THR A 229 0.84 2.84 -17.79
C THR A 229 2.10 2.67 -18.65
N SER A 230 3.20 3.38 -18.36
CA SER A 230 4.49 3.24 -19.09
C SER A 230 5.22 1.94 -18.73
N PRO A 231 6.11 1.42 -19.60
CA PRO A 231 6.83 0.18 -19.31
C PRO A 231 7.69 0.25 -18.05
N ASN A 232 8.29 1.41 -17.77
CA ASN A 232 9.13 1.62 -16.60
C ASN A 232 8.33 1.76 -15.28
N HIS A 233 7.00 1.93 -15.38
CA HIS A 233 6.11 2.18 -14.25
C HIS A 233 5.16 1.01 -13.97
N ILE A 234 4.92 0.14 -14.97
CA ILE A 234 3.89 -0.91 -14.92
C ILE A 234 4.04 -1.83 -13.72
N ARG A 235 5.27 -2.19 -13.34
CA ARG A 235 5.53 -3.11 -12.23
C ARG A 235 5.11 -2.51 -10.88
N ARG A 236 5.47 -1.25 -10.63
CA ARG A 236 5.08 -0.52 -9.43
C ARG A 236 3.56 -0.41 -9.34
N ALA A 237 2.92 0.04 -10.42
CA ALA A 237 1.47 0.15 -10.47
C ALA A 237 0.77 -1.20 -10.23
N VAL A 238 1.24 -2.30 -10.86
CA VAL A 238 0.68 -3.64 -10.66
C VAL A 238 0.76 -4.06 -9.18
N ALA A 239 1.91 -3.87 -8.53
CA ALA A 239 2.04 -4.19 -7.11
C ALA A 239 1.03 -3.39 -6.28
N ASP A 240 0.95 -2.08 -6.49
CA ASP A 240 0.06 -1.22 -5.71
C ASP A 240 -1.42 -1.60 -5.89
N PHE A 241 -1.87 -1.88 -7.12
CA PHE A 241 -3.26 -2.33 -7.34
C PHE A 241 -3.55 -3.65 -6.62
N ILE A 242 -2.62 -4.62 -6.64
CA ILE A 242 -2.80 -5.90 -5.93
C ILE A 242 -2.81 -5.67 -4.42
N VAL A 243 -1.91 -4.84 -3.87
CA VAL A 243 -1.89 -4.51 -2.44
C VAL A 243 -3.16 -3.77 -2.01
N ALA A 244 -3.70 -2.88 -2.86
CA ALA A 244 -4.99 -2.20 -2.67
C ALA A 244 -6.22 -3.13 -2.81
N GLY A 245 -5.99 -4.44 -2.98
CA GLY A 245 -7.02 -5.47 -3.05
C GLY A 245 -7.75 -5.50 -4.39
N MET A 246 -7.12 -5.03 -5.47
CA MET A 246 -7.62 -5.18 -6.83
C MET A 246 -6.79 -6.22 -7.58
N PRO A 247 -7.33 -7.43 -7.86
CA PRO A 247 -6.66 -8.42 -8.68
C PRO A 247 -6.28 -7.84 -10.05
N VAL A 248 -5.01 -7.94 -10.42
CA VAL A 248 -4.53 -7.50 -11.73
C VAL A 248 -4.40 -8.70 -12.65
N VAL A 249 -5.22 -8.74 -13.70
CA VAL A 249 -5.31 -9.84 -14.66
C VAL A 249 -4.65 -9.52 -16.00
N GLY A 250 -4.18 -8.29 -16.16
CA GLY A 250 -3.42 -7.85 -17.33
C GLY A 250 -2.69 -6.54 -17.08
N ALA A 251 -1.67 -6.31 -17.89
CA ALA A 251 -0.84 -5.11 -17.83
C ALA A 251 -0.54 -4.69 -19.27
N THR A 252 -1.09 -3.54 -19.67
CA THR A 252 -0.91 -3.00 -21.02
C THR A 252 -0.08 -1.74 -20.96
N THR A 253 0.78 -1.50 -21.95
CA THR A 253 1.71 -0.38 -21.92
C THR A 253 1.90 0.30 -23.26
N SER A 254 2.43 1.53 -23.23
CA SER A 254 2.99 2.20 -24.40
C SER A 254 4.22 1.45 -24.96
N LEU A 255 4.62 1.78 -26.19
CA LEU A 255 5.83 1.24 -26.83
C LEU A 255 7.12 1.93 -26.36
N GLU A 256 7.01 3.07 -25.67
CA GLU A 256 8.16 3.87 -25.24
C GLU A 256 9.01 3.11 -24.22
N GLN A 257 10.31 2.93 -24.48
CA GLN A 257 11.23 2.18 -23.60
C GLN A 257 10.88 0.70 -23.40
N LEU A 258 9.97 0.12 -24.19
CA LEU A 258 9.49 -1.25 -24.01
C LEU A 258 10.63 -2.27 -23.88
N VAL A 259 11.57 -2.26 -24.83
CA VAL A 259 12.68 -3.23 -24.89
C VAL A 259 13.56 -3.18 -23.64
N SER A 260 13.83 -1.98 -23.09
CA SER A 260 14.69 -1.86 -21.91
C SER A 260 14.00 -2.31 -20.62
N GLN A 261 12.68 -2.47 -20.64
CA GLN A 261 11.86 -2.86 -19.47
C GLN A 261 11.40 -4.33 -19.53
N LEU A 262 11.75 -5.06 -20.60
CA LEU A 262 11.43 -6.50 -20.72
C LEU A 262 12.08 -7.34 -19.61
N PRO A 263 13.37 -7.18 -19.29
CA PRO A 263 13.98 -7.96 -18.21
C PRO A 263 13.35 -7.60 -16.85
N PRO A 264 13.14 -8.57 -15.95
CA PRO A 264 12.80 -8.26 -14.57
C PRO A 264 13.87 -7.38 -13.90
N PRO A 265 13.48 -6.41 -13.06
CA PRO A 265 14.45 -5.56 -12.37
C PRO A 265 15.28 -6.39 -11.38
N ALA A 266 16.58 -6.08 -11.30
CA ALA A 266 17.44 -6.55 -10.22
C ALA A 266 16.88 -6.12 -8.85
N ARG A 267 17.32 -6.76 -7.77
CA ARG A 267 16.76 -6.52 -6.42
C ARG A 267 16.78 -5.05 -6.01
N SER A 268 17.88 -4.34 -6.26
CA SER A 268 17.98 -2.89 -6.01
C SER A 268 16.95 -2.06 -6.79
N GLY A 269 16.61 -2.47 -8.01
CA GLY A 269 15.56 -1.86 -8.84
C GLY A 269 14.14 -2.14 -8.34
N GLN A 270 13.97 -3.04 -7.37
CA GLN A 270 12.67 -3.35 -6.78
C GLN A 270 12.33 -2.47 -5.57
N ARG A 271 13.29 -1.71 -5.02
CA ARG A 271 13.09 -0.92 -3.79
C ARG A 271 11.87 0.00 -3.84
N GLY A 272 11.66 0.68 -4.97
CA GLY A 272 10.49 1.53 -5.17
C GLY A 272 9.16 0.78 -5.07
N ILE A 273 9.13 -0.50 -5.48
CA ILE A 273 7.94 -1.36 -5.35
C ILE A 273 7.68 -1.68 -3.88
N TYR A 274 8.72 -1.97 -3.09
CA TYR A 274 8.59 -2.23 -1.65
C TYR A 274 8.11 -0.99 -0.89
N LEU A 275 8.68 0.17 -1.17
CA LEU A 275 8.28 1.45 -0.56
C LEU A 275 6.82 1.80 -0.87
N ASP A 276 6.38 1.61 -2.11
CA ASP A 276 4.97 1.86 -2.45
C ASP A 276 4.05 0.80 -1.85
N ALA A 277 4.47 -0.47 -1.77
CA ALA A 277 3.69 -1.54 -1.17
C ALA A 277 3.46 -1.35 0.34
N THR A 278 4.45 -0.88 1.12
CA THR A 278 4.25 -0.58 2.55
C THR A 278 3.22 0.55 2.74
N ARG A 279 3.28 1.59 1.90
CA ARG A 279 2.35 2.71 1.91
C ARG A 279 0.95 2.31 1.45
N THR A 280 0.85 1.45 0.44
CA THR A 280 -0.43 0.93 -0.06
C THR A 280 -1.08 -0.03 0.94
N LEU A 281 -0.28 -0.75 1.73
CA LEU A 281 -0.74 -1.53 2.89
C LEU A 281 -1.24 -0.63 4.05
N LEU A 282 -1.07 0.68 3.94
CA LEU A 282 -1.44 1.69 4.95
C LEU A 282 -0.64 1.56 6.27
N LEU A 283 0.61 1.10 6.18
CA LEU A 283 1.55 1.26 7.28
C LEU A 283 1.86 2.76 7.44
N PRO A 284 1.82 3.33 8.66
CA PRO A 284 2.14 4.74 8.88
C PRO A 284 3.54 5.04 8.36
N THR A 285 3.74 6.19 7.71
CA THR A 285 5.06 6.68 7.30
C THR A 285 5.87 7.28 8.46
N GLU A 286 5.17 7.61 9.55
CA GLU A 286 5.73 8.11 10.81
C GLU A 286 4.74 7.84 11.96
N ARG A 287 5.21 7.94 13.20
CA ARG A 287 4.48 7.82 14.46
C ARG A 287 4.83 8.95 15.41
#